data_AF-A0A3D5L5T4-F1
#
_entry.id   AF-A0A3D5L5T4-F1
#
_cell.length_a   1.000
_cell.length_b   1.000
_cell.length_c   1.000
_cell.angle_alpha   90.00
_cell.angle_beta   90.00
_cell.angle_gamma   90.00
#
_symmetry.space_group_name_H-M   'P 1'
#
loop_
_entity.id
_entity.type
_entity.pdbx_description
1 polymer ?
#
loop_
_entity_poly.entity_id
_entity_poly.type
_entity_poly.pdbx_seq_one_letter_code
_entity_poly.pdbx_strand_id
1 'polypeptide(L)' 'MQYAIAHLDQDGKADCDQNPYISVDFENNLESCLEAANMMEDEGYQEVTPFILEDEGKSGTYTWEYVRIHTI' A
#
# COMPACT_ATOMS: atom_id res chain seq x y z
N MET A 1 -11.53 -1.03 -10.03
CA MET A 1 -10.34 -0.20 -9.73
C MET A 1 -10.52 0.27 -8.33
N GLN A 2 -9.55 0.10 -7.45
CA GLN A 2 -9.54 0.60 -6.08
C GLN A 2 -8.13 1.10 -5.79
N TYR A 3 -7.98 2.12 -4.95
CA TYR A 3 -6.66 2.56 -4.52
C TYR A 3 -6.25 1.79 -3.28
N ALA A 4 -4.97 1.48 -3.19
CA ALA A 4 -4.38 0.79 -2.07
C ALA A 4 -3.02 1.39 -1.77
N ILE A 5 -2.55 1.19 -0.55
CA ILE A 5 -1.21 1.62 -0.14
C ILE A 5 -0.49 0.42 0.42
N ALA A 6 0.65 0.11 -0.18
CA ALA A 6 1.58 -0.87 0.31
C ALA A 6 2.56 -0.17 1.26
N HIS A 7 2.82 -0.75 2.43
CA HIS A 7 3.78 -0.19 3.38
C HIS A 7 4.42 -1.29 4.23
N LEU A 8 5.51 -0.90 4.90
CA LEU A 8 6.13 -1.64 5.98
C LEU A 8 5.81 -0.98 7.31
N ASP A 9 5.73 -1.80 8.36
CA ASP A 9 5.57 -1.35 9.73
C ASP A 9 6.66 -0.36 10.16
N GLN A 10 6.38 0.44 11.19
CA GLN A 10 7.28 1.47 11.73
C GLN A 10 8.62 0.89 12.22
N ASP A 11 8.66 -0.37 12.63
CA ASP A 11 9.90 -1.06 13.04
C ASP A 11 10.76 -1.52 11.83
N GLY A 12 10.28 -1.32 10.59
CA GLY A 12 10.94 -1.81 9.37
C GLY A 12 10.98 -3.34 9.27
N LYS A 13 10.39 -4.05 10.24
CA LYS A 13 10.18 -5.49 10.19
C LYS A 13 9.01 -5.79 9.27
N ALA A 14 9.27 -5.72 7.97
CA ALA A 14 8.65 -6.69 7.09
C ALA A 14 9.11 -8.06 7.61
N ASP A 15 8.23 -8.88 8.16
CA ASP A 15 8.57 -10.29 8.47
C ASP A 15 8.93 -11.07 7.19
N CYS A 16 8.78 -10.46 6.01
CA CYS A 16 9.26 -10.99 4.75
C CYS A 16 9.66 -9.86 3.82
N ASP A 17 10.88 -9.95 3.30
CA ASP A 17 11.41 -9.34 2.06
C ASP A 17 10.48 -9.54 0.82
N GLN A 18 9.29 -10.14 0.99
CA GLN A 18 8.45 -10.66 -0.06
C GLN A 18 7.02 -10.05 -0.07
N ASN A 19 6.47 -9.56 1.05
CA ASN A 19 5.05 -9.16 1.11
C ASN A 19 4.80 -7.88 1.93
N PRO A 20 4.42 -6.76 1.29
CA PRO A 20 3.97 -5.55 1.99
C PRO A 20 2.64 -5.73 2.74
N TYR A 21 2.43 -4.87 3.74
CA TYR A 21 1.11 -4.63 4.30
C TYR A 21 0.30 -3.76 3.35
N ILE A 22 -0.95 -4.14 3.09
CA ILE A 22 -1.82 -3.42 2.16
C ILE A 22 -2.98 -2.79 2.91
N SER A 23 -3.10 -1.47 2.83
CA SER A 23 -4.26 -0.69 3.25
C SER A 23 -5.14 -0.41 2.02
N VAL A 24 -6.45 -0.66 2.07
CA VAL A 24 -7.37 -0.53 0.91
C VAL A 24 -8.58 0.39 1.16
N ASP A 25 -8.52 1.22 2.20
CA ASP A 25 -9.67 1.99 2.73
C ASP A 25 -9.72 3.44 2.20
N PHE A 26 -9.87 3.61 0.87
CA PHE A 26 -9.82 4.95 0.25
C PHE A 26 -11.02 5.30 -0.62
N GLU A 27 -12.13 4.57 -0.54
CA GLU A 27 -13.38 4.86 -1.29
C GLU A 27 -13.19 5.19 -2.79
N ASN A 28 -12.18 4.60 -3.45
CA ASN A 28 -11.83 4.96 -4.84
C ASN A 28 -11.45 6.44 -5.06
N ASN A 29 -10.97 7.11 -4.02
CA ASN A 29 -10.49 8.47 -4.08
C ASN A 29 -8.96 8.52 -4.07
N LEU A 30 -8.38 9.02 -5.16
CA LEU A 30 -6.94 9.17 -5.31
C LEU A 30 -6.37 10.15 -4.28
N GLU A 31 -7.06 11.27 -4.04
CA GLU A 31 -6.60 12.31 -3.13
C GLU A 31 -6.54 11.77 -1.69
N SER A 32 -7.57 11.02 -1.26
CA SER A 32 -7.57 10.36 0.05
C SER A 32 -6.48 9.30 0.19
N CYS A 33 -6.20 8.55 -0.88
CA CYS A 33 -5.10 7.57 -0.88
C CYS A 33 -3.73 8.26 -0.72
N LEU A 34 -3.49 9.34 -1.47
CA LEU A 34 -2.23 10.09 -1.36
C LEU A 34 -2.10 10.78 0.00
N GLU A 35 -3.19 11.34 0.54
CA GLU A 35 -3.17 11.96 1.86
C GLU A 35 -2.85 10.94 2.96
N ALA A 36 -3.46 9.75 2.90
CA ALA A 36 -3.16 8.66 3.83
C ALA A 36 -1.72 8.13 3.68
N ALA A 37 -1.18 8.07 2.46
CA ALA A 37 0.22 7.69 2.24
C ALA A 37 1.16 8.68 2.94
N ASN A 38 0.94 9.98 2.76
CA ASN A 38 1.71 11.03 3.43
C ASN A 38 1.57 10.96 4.96
N MET A 39 0.36 10.68 5.47
CA MET A 39 0.15 10.51 6.91
C MET A 39 0.92 9.31 7.45
N MET A 40 0.95 8.18 6.75
CA MET A 40 1.73 7.01 7.15
C MET A 40 3.24 7.29 7.11
N GLU A 41 3.75 8.04 6.12
CA GLU A 41 5.16 8.46 6.13
C GLU A 41 5.48 9.36 7.33
N ASP A 42 4.59 10.29 7.70
CA ASP A 42 4.74 11.17 8.86
C ASP A 42 4.67 10.39 10.19
N GLU A 43 3.80 9.37 10.26
CA GLU A 43 3.73 8.44 11.39
C GLU A 43 4.99 7.55 11.48
N GLY A 44 5.80 7.45 10.43
CA GLY A 44 7.07 6.71 10.42
C GLY A 44 6.99 5.30 9.85
N TYR A 45 5.95 4.98 9.07
CA TYR A 45 5.91 3.76 8.28
C TYR A 45 6.97 3.80 7.17
N GLN A 46 7.49 2.63 6.78
CA GLN A 46 8.54 2.55 5.76
C GLN A 46 7.99 2.04 4.41
N GLU A 47 8.67 2.38 3.31
CA GLU A 47 8.29 2.00 1.93
C GLU A 47 6.81 2.24 1.57
N VAL A 48 6.21 3.33 2.07
CA VAL A 48 4.82 3.67 1.78
C VAL A 48 4.65 3.97 0.29
N THR A 49 3.95 3.09 -0.43
CA THR A 49 3.79 3.13 -1.88
C THR A 49 2.30 2.99 -2.24
N PRO A 50 1.65 4.09 -2.67
CA PRO A 50 0.29 4.03 -3.18
C PRO A 50 0.25 3.37 -4.58
N PHE A 51 -0.74 2.51 -4.83
CA PHE A 51 -0.89 1.74 -6.07
C PHE A 51 -2.36 1.46 -6.39
N ILE A 52 -2.65 1.07 -7.64
CA ILE A 52 -3.98 0.66 -8.08
C ILE A 52 -4.17 -0.84 -7.86
N LEU A 53 -5.21 -1.19 -7.12
CA LEU A 53 -5.74 -2.53 -6.99
C LEU A 53 -6.78 -2.77 -8.09
N GLU A 54 -6.47 -3.66 -9.03
CA GLU A 54 -7.40 -4.01 -10.11
C GLU A 54 -8.44 -5.06 -9.71
N ASP A 55 -8.10 -5.97 -8.78
CA ASP A 55 -8.95 -7.08 -8.33
C ASP A 55 -9.57 -6.76 -6.95
N GLU A 56 -10.83 -6.29 -6.96
CA GLU A 56 -11.64 -6.06 -5.75
C GLU A 56 -12.02 -7.43 -5.15
N GLY A 57 -11.24 -7.93 -4.18
CA GLY A 57 -11.62 -9.13 -3.41
C GLY A 57 -10.59 -10.25 -3.29
N LYS A 58 -9.39 -10.11 -3.85
CA LYS A 58 -8.28 -11.00 -3.45
C LYS A 58 -7.57 -10.38 -2.25
N SER A 59 -7.93 -10.79 -1.04
CA SER A 59 -7.00 -10.73 0.10
C SER A 59 -5.87 -11.76 -0.12
N GLY A 60 -5.15 -11.63 -1.23
CA GLY A 60 -3.98 -12.42 -1.57
C GLY A 60 -2.74 -11.72 -1.04
N THR A 61 -1.71 -12.50 -0.74
CA THR A 61 -0.37 -11.98 -0.45
C THR A 61 0.15 -11.19 -1.66
N TYR A 62 0.01 -9.87 -1.64
CA TYR A 62 0.59 -8.98 -2.64
C TYR A 62 2.11 -8.90 -2.44
N THR A 63 2.87 -8.78 -3.52
CA THR A 63 4.33 -8.62 -3.48
C THR A 63 4.72 -7.20 -3.87
N TRP A 64 5.90 -6.76 -3.45
CA TRP A 64 6.47 -5.48 -3.87
C TRP A 64 6.59 -5.34 -5.39
N GLU A 65 6.85 -6.44 -6.11
CA GLU A 65 6.89 -6.44 -7.57
C GLU A 65 5.53 -6.06 -8.17
N TYR A 66 4.43 -6.63 -7.66
CA TYR A 66 3.09 -6.25 -8.09
C TYR A 66 2.79 -4.78 -7.81
N VAL A 67 3.10 -4.31 -6.59
CA VAL A 67 2.92 -2.91 -6.19
C VAL A 67 3.68 -1.97 -7.11
N ARG A 68 4.96 -2.26 -7.40
CA ARG A 68 5.82 -1.44 -8.28
C ARG A 68 5.30 -1.35 -9.71
N ILE A 69 4.66 -2.41 -10.22
CA ILE A 69 4.07 -2.42 -11.56
C ILE A 69 2.80 -1.56 -11.61
N HIS A 70 2.04 -1.49 -10.51
CA HIS A 70 0.74 -0.81 -10.44
C HIS A 70 0.78 0.49 -9.62
N THR A 71 1.98 1.02 -9.35
CA THR A 71 2.18 2.30 -8.66
C THR A 71 1.57 3.44 -9.48
N ILE A 72 0.99 4.42 -8.79
CA ILE A 72 0.32 5.61 -9.36
C ILE A 72 1.22 6.83 -9.42
#